data_AF-A0A7S1ABQ7-F1
#
_entry.id   AF-A0A7S1ABQ7-F1
#
_cell.length_a   1.000
_cell.length_b   1.000
_cell.length_c   1.000
_cell.angle_alpha   90.00
_cell.angle_beta   90.00
_cell.angle_gamma   90.00
#
_symmetry.space_group_name_H-M   'P 1'
#
loop_
_entity.id
_entity.type
_entity.pdbx_description
1 polymer ?
#
loop_
_entity_poly.entity_id
_entity_poly.type
_entity_poly.pdbx_seq_one_letter_code
_entity_poly.pdbx_strand_id
1 'polypeptide(L)'
;ILAQDRFCLKALVCWKMVLGLAVRRLSSKALPSGQASLIQSVGRLTKSVANFSPSVFFEEKHFWRKANLGPFFIFLFLAPTVYRSGKDAYWNRQLRKLNTEEIISDRYDWLRLNMIQDEVETVLAGQVPQGGFVPVELGPSLPPR
;
A
#
# COMPACT_ATOMS: atom_id res chain seq x y z
N ILE A 1 -12.48 6.62 18.65
CA ILE A 1 -11.34 6.53 19.59
C ILE A 1 -10.82 5.07 19.71
N LEU A 2 -11.68 4.05 19.86
CA LEU A 2 -11.27 2.63 19.92
C LEU A 2 -10.72 1.99 18.61
N ALA A 3 -10.86 2.65 17.46
CA ALA A 3 -10.32 2.17 16.18
C ALA A 3 -8.85 2.56 15.95
N GLN A 4 -8.34 3.56 16.69
CA GLN A 4 -7.00 4.13 16.51
C GLN A 4 -5.91 3.24 17.15
N ASP A 5 -6.22 2.59 18.26
CA ASP A 5 -5.28 1.73 18.99
C ASP A 5 -5.00 0.40 18.28
N ARG A 6 -6.00 -0.20 17.61
CA ARG A 6 -5.78 -1.38 16.78
C ARG A 6 -4.99 -1.07 15.50
N PHE A 7 -5.07 0.17 15.03
CA PHE A 7 -4.34 0.62 13.84
C PHE A 7 -2.86 0.89 14.17
N CYS A 8 -2.58 1.46 15.35
CA CYS A 8 -1.22 1.70 15.82
C CYS A 8 -0.46 0.39 16.07
N LEU A 9 -1.10 -0.61 16.70
CA LEU A 9 -0.49 -1.93 16.90
C LEU A 9 -0.22 -2.65 15.56
N LYS A 10 -1.15 -2.57 14.60
CA LYS A 10 -0.95 -3.15 13.26
C LYS A 10 0.11 -2.39 12.46
N ALA A 11 0.23 -1.07 12.61
CA ALA A 11 1.27 -0.27 11.97
C ALA A 11 2.67 -0.58 12.54
N LEU A 12 2.78 -0.82 13.85
CA LEU A 12 4.03 -1.15 14.53
C LEU A 12 4.48 -2.59 14.25
N VAL A 13 3.54 -3.54 14.16
CA VAL A 13 3.79 -4.92 13.71
C VAL A 13 4.13 -4.94 12.21
N CYS A 14 3.44 -4.16 11.38
CA CYS A 14 3.75 -4.00 9.96
C CYS A 14 5.10 -3.31 9.73
N TRP A 15 5.53 -2.39 10.61
CA TRP A 15 6.87 -1.80 10.57
C TRP A 15 7.95 -2.84 10.87
N LYS A 16 7.77 -3.66 11.92
CA LYS A 16 8.66 -4.80 12.23
C LYS A 16 8.68 -5.84 11.10
N MET A 17 7.53 -6.15 10.51
CA MET A 17 7.43 -7.13 9.42
C MET A 17 7.95 -6.59 8.09
N VAL A 18 7.77 -5.30 7.76
CA VAL A 18 8.30 -4.69 6.55
C VAL A 18 9.79 -4.42 6.66
N LEU A 19 10.33 -4.05 7.83
CA LEU A 19 11.78 -4.08 8.03
C LEU A 19 12.33 -5.50 7.91
N GLY A 20 11.66 -6.49 8.52
CA GLY A 20 12.05 -7.90 8.40
C GLY A 20 11.99 -8.42 6.96
N LEU A 21 10.97 -8.06 6.18
CA LEU A 21 10.80 -8.45 4.78
C LEU A 21 11.69 -7.65 3.82
N ALA A 22 11.96 -6.37 4.09
CA ALA A 22 12.93 -5.58 3.34
C ALA A 22 14.35 -6.11 3.57
N VAL A 23 14.71 -6.45 4.80
CA VAL A 23 15.97 -7.12 5.15
C VAL A 23 16.06 -8.50 4.49
N ARG A 24 14.98 -9.29 4.46
CA ARG A 24 14.95 -10.61 3.79
C ARG A 24 14.94 -10.54 2.26
N ARG A 25 14.33 -9.51 1.65
CA ARG A 25 14.38 -9.28 0.19
C ARG A 25 15.69 -8.65 -0.26
N LEU A 26 16.38 -7.93 0.63
CA LEU A 26 17.76 -7.48 0.42
C LEU A 26 18.76 -8.63 0.59
N SER A 27 18.49 -9.62 1.45
CA SER A 27 19.37 -10.79 1.64
C SER A 27 19.26 -11.86 0.55
N SER A 28 18.27 -11.78 -0.35
CA SER A 28 18.12 -12.75 -1.46
C SER A 28 18.87 -12.35 -2.73
N LYS A 29 19.49 -11.16 -2.76
CA LYS A 29 20.45 -10.77 -3.79
C LYS A 29 21.78 -10.53 -3.09
N ALA A 30 22.85 -11.16 -3.55
CA ALA A 30 24.19 -10.98 -2.98
C ALA A 30 24.49 -9.47 -2.87
N LEU A 31 24.45 -8.94 -1.65
CA LEU A 31 24.69 -7.52 -1.40
C LEU A 31 26.21 -7.27 -1.50
N PRO A 32 26.62 -6.20 -2.17
CA PRO A 32 28.02 -5.85 -2.29
C PRO A 32 28.65 -5.67 -0.90
N SER A 33 29.91 -6.12 -0.78
CA SER A 33 30.72 -6.27 0.43
C SER A 33 30.82 -5.04 1.37
N GLY A 34 30.28 -3.89 0.99
CA GLY A 34 30.22 -2.67 1.80
C GLY A 34 29.00 -2.54 2.74
N GLN A 35 27.95 -3.36 2.60
CA GLN A 35 26.72 -3.23 3.42
C GLN A 35 26.72 -4.04 4.73
N ALA A 36 27.69 -4.94 4.92
CA ALA A 36 27.81 -5.72 6.15
C ALA A 36 28.05 -4.83 7.39
N SER A 37 28.76 -3.72 7.24
CA SER A 37 29.00 -2.74 8.32
C SER A 37 27.74 -1.96 8.69
N LEU A 38 26.87 -1.66 7.71
CA LEU A 38 25.56 -1.03 7.94
C LEU A 38 24.61 -1.98 8.67
N ILE A 39 24.57 -3.25 8.27
CA ILE A 39 23.74 -4.26 8.93
C ILE A 39 24.24 -4.51 10.36
N GLN A 40 25.56 -4.54 10.58
CA GLN A 40 26.13 -4.67 11.92
C GLN A 40 25.89 -3.44 12.79
N SER A 41 25.97 -2.22 12.25
CA SER A 41 25.69 -0.98 13.00
C SER A 41 24.21 -0.86 13.34
N VAL A 42 23.30 -1.21 12.43
CA VAL A 42 21.86 -1.33 12.73
C VAL A 42 21.60 -2.42 13.77
N GLY A 43 22.29 -3.55 13.68
CA GLY A 43 22.23 -4.63 14.68
C GLY A 43 22.72 -4.21 16.07
N ARG A 44 23.73 -3.34 16.15
CA ARG A 44 24.23 -2.76 17.40
C ARG A 44 23.28 -1.70 17.97
N LEU A 45 22.74 -0.82 17.12
CA LEU A 45 21.75 0.19 17.51
C LEU A 45 20.45 -0.44 18.03
N THR A 46 19.95 -1.47 17.35
CA THR A 46 18.72 -2.17 17.80
C THR A 46 18.91 -2.89 19.13
N LYS A 47 20.09 -3.49 19.38
CA LYS A 47 20.44 -4.05 20.70
C LYS A 47 20.59 -2.96 21.77
N SER A 48 21.16 -1.81 21.43
CA SER A 48 21.29 -0.68 22.36
C SER A 48 19.94 -0.08 22.75
N VAL A 49 18.99 -0.03 21.82
CA VAL A 49 17.61 0.44 22.09
C VAL A 49 16.81 -0.60 22.86
N ALA A 50 17.04 -1.90 22.64
CA ALA A 50 16.38 -2.97 23.39
C ALA A 50 16.75 -2.99 24.87
N ASN A 51 17.99 -2.58 25.21
CA ASN A 51 18.48 -2.49 26.57
C ASN A 51 18.27 -1.10 27.20
N PHE A 52 17.56 -0.20 26.52
CA PHE A 52 17.29 1.14 27.02
C PHE A 52 16.15 1.11 28.05
N SER A 53 16.43 1.57 29.27
CA SER A 53 15.43 1.76 30.32
C SER A 53 15.05 3.23 30.43
N PRO A 54 13.83 3.63 30.02
CA PRO A 54 13.39 5.02 30.08
C PRO A 54 13.36 5.57 31.52
N SER A 55 12.99 4.75 32.51
CA SER A 55 12.89 5.19 33.91
C SER A 55 14.23 5.58 34.51
N VAL A 56 15.31 4.91 34.12
CA VAL A 56 16.68 5.21 34.57
C VAL A 56 17.25 6.41 33.81
N PHE A 57 16.92 6.55 32.52
CA PHE A 57 17.39 7.67 31.70
C PHE A 57 16.77 9.01 32.11
N PHE A 58 15.47 9.03 32.43
CA PHE A 58 14.74 10.23 32.84
C PHE A 58 14.79 10.50 34.35
N GLU A 59 15.59 9.77 35.12
CA GLU A 59 15.83 10.07 36.53
C GLU A 59 16.59 11.40 36.66
N GLU A 60 16.08 12.35 37.44
CA GLU A 60 16.60 13.73 37.50
C GLU A 60 18.12 13.80 37.74
N LYS A 61 18.64 12.99 38.68
CA LYS A 61 20.08 12.93 38.98
C LYS A 61 20.91 12.41 37.81
N HIS A 62 20.36 11.49 37.01
CA HIS A 62 21.05 10.90 35.87
C HIS A 62 20.95 11.79 34.63
N PHE A 63 19.75 12.30 34.37
CA PHE A 63 19.42 13.15 33.23
C PHE A 63 20.27 14.44 33.19
N TRP A 64 20.42 15.12 34.33
CA TRP A 64 21.12 16.41 34.39
C TRP A 64 22.64 16.31 34.62
N ARG A 65 23.16 15.23 35.23
CA ARG A 65 24.59 15.13 35.59
C ARG A 65 25.41 14.13 34.76
N LYS A 66 24.79 13.07 34.22
CA LYS A 66 25.54 11.94 33.60
C LYS A 66 25.06 11.58 32.19
N ALA A 67 23.83 11.94 31.82
CA ALA A 67 23.29 11.58 30.52
C ALA A 67 23.79 12.50 29.40
N ASN A 68 24.06 11.92 28.23
CA ASN A 68 24.31 12.68 27.01
C ASN A 68 22.97 13.13 26.39
N LEU A 69 22.55 14.36 26.70
CA LEU A 69 21.28 14.92 26.24
C LEU A 69 21.27 15.38 24.77
N GLY A 70 22.45 15.53 24.14
CA GLY A 70 22.58 16.05 22.78
C GLY A 70 21.70 15.33 21.75
N PRO A 71 21.81 13.98 21.62
CA PRO A 71 20.97 13.22 20.69
C PRO A 71 19.46 13.32 20.97
N PHE A 72 19.06 13.46 22.24
CA PHE A 72 17.65 13.60 22.62
C PHE A 72 17.07 14.93 22.12
N PHE A 73 17.77 16.05 22.32
CA PHE A 73 17.33 17.35 21.83
C PHE A 73 17.39 17.45 20.31
N ILE A 74 18.41 16.86 19.67
CA ILE A 74 18.46 16.77 18.20
C ILE A 74 17.23 16.01 17.69
N PHE A 75 16.88 14.89 18.32
CA PHE A 75 15.67 14.15 17.97
C PHE A 75 14.39 14.97 18.23
N LEU A 76 14.34 15.75 19.31
CA LEU A 76 13.21 16.64 19.59
C LEU A 76 13.04 17.71 18.49
N PHE A 77 14.13 18.30 18.00
CA PHE A 77 14.10 19.25 16.88
C PHE A 77 13.75 18.58 15.54
N LEU A 78 14.21 17.34 15.33
CA LEU A 78 13.87 16.57 14.13
C LEU A 78 12.51 15.85 14.23
N ALA A 79 11.86 15.85 15.39
CA ALA A 79 10.56 15.23 15.61
C ALA A 79 9.51 15.61 14.56
N PRO A 80 9.31 16.90 14.18
CA PRO A 80 8.38 17.26 13.11
C PRO A 80 8.73 16.61 11.76
N THR A 81 10.02 16.49 11.43
CA THR A 81 10.49 15.87 10.18
C THR A 81 10.27 14.36 10.18
N VAL A 82 10.59 13.69 11.28
CA VAL A 82 10.35 12.24 11.46
C VAL A 82 8.85 11.94 11.44
N TYR A 83 8.04 12.77 12.09
CA TYR A 83 6.59 12.64 12.07
C TYR A 83 6.01 12.81 10.66
N ARG A 84 6.48 13.83 9.92
CA ARG A 84 6.03 14.09 8.54
C ARG A 84 6.39 12.93 7.62
N SER A 85 7.66 12.49 7.61
CA SER A 85 8.10 11.34 6.81
C SER A 85 7.35 10.04 7.13
N GLY A 86 7.05 9.79 8.41
CA GLY A 86 6.22 8.65 8.82
C GLY A 86 4.79 8.72 8.25
N LYS A 87 4.16 9.90 8.29
CA LYS A 87 2.85 10.12 7.65
C LYS A 87 2.90 9.96 6.14
N ASP A 88 3.92 10.48 5.48
CA ASP A 88 4.07 10.38 4.03
C ASP A 88 4.22 8.92 3.60
N ALA A 89 4.97 8.11 4.37
CA ALA A 89 5.08 6.68 4.14
C ALA A 89 3.73 5.94 4.33
N TYR A 90 2.95 6.34 5.34
CA TYR A 90 1.60 5.80 5.55
C TYR A 90 0.67 6.13 4.38
N TRP A 91 0.63 7.39 3.96
CA TRP A 91 -0.21 7.83 2.84
C TRP A 91 0.19 7.18 1.52
N ASN A 92 1.48 7.02 1.24
CA ASN A 92 1.94 6.29 0.06
C ASN A 92 1.45 4.83 0.02
N ARG A 93 1.32 4.17 1.19
CA ARG A 93 0.76 2.81 1.25
C ARG A 93 -0.75 2.82 1.04
N GLN A 94 -1.46 3.77 1.63
CA GLN A 94 -2.91 3.89 1.45
C GLN A 94 -3.28 4.22 0.01
N LEU A 95 -2.57 5.14 -0.64
CA LEU A 95 -2.79 5.51 -2.04
C LEU A 95 -2.59 4.31 -2.98
N ARG A 96 -1.61 3.44 -2.72
CA ARG A 96 -1.44 2.20 -3.49
C ARG A 96 -2.59 1.23 -3.31
N LYS A 97 -3.13 1.11 -2.11
CA LYS A 97 -4.30 0.25 -1.84
C LYS A 97 -5.54 0.81 -2.55
N LEU A 98 -5.77 2.11 -2.40
CA LEU A 98 -6.92 2.80 -2.97
C LEU A 98 -6.90 2.75 -4.50
N ASN A 99 -5.75 2.97 -5.13
CA ASN A 99 -5.60 2.85 -6.59
C ASN A 99 -5.94 1.44 -7.09
N THR A 100 -5.48 0.40 -6.39
CA THR A 100 -5.85 -0.99 -6.76
C THR A 100 -7.34 -1.24 -6.60
N GLU A 101 -7.96 -0.72 -5.54
CA GLU A 101 -9.40 -0.85 -5.30
C GLU A 101 -10.22 -0.13 -6.38
N GLU A 102 -9.78 1.07 -6.80
CA GLU A 102 -10.41 1.86 -7.86
C GLU A 102 -10.35 1.16 -9.23
N ILE A 103 -9.18 0.63 -9.62
CA ILE A 103 -9.03 -0.13 -10.86
C ILE A 103 -9.91 -1.39 -10.86
N ILE A 104 -10.04 -2.05 -9.70
CA ILE A 104 -10.88 -3.25 -9.58
C ILE A 104 -12.35 -2.87 -9.65
N SER A 105 -12.80 -1.80 -8.97
CA SER A 105 -14.19 -1.36 -9.04
C SER A 105 -14.60 -0.98 -10.45
N ASP A 106 -13.76 -0.26 -11.18
CA ASP A 106 -14.03 0.16 -12.57
C ASP A 106 -14.21 -1.07 -13.50
N ARG A 107 -13.38 -2.11 -13.32
CA ARG A 107 -13.52 -3.37 -14.06
C ARG A 107 -14.81 -4.12 -13.73
N TYR A 108 -15.26 -4.08 -12.48
CA TYR A 108 -16.53 -4.70 -12.10
C TYR A 108 -17.72 -3.93 -12.66
N ASP A 109 -17.65 -2.60 -12.71
CA ASP A 109 -18.69 -1.78 -13.34
C ASP A 109 -18.77 -2.05 -14.84
N TRP A 110 -17.62 -2.16 -15.53
CA TRP A 110 -17.58 -2.60 -16.92
C TRP A 110 -18.20 -3.99 -17.10
N LEU A 111 -17.83 -4.97 -16.27
CA LEU A 111 -18.37 -6.33 -16.35
C LEU A 111 -19.89 -6.36 -16.13
N ARG A 112 -20.39 -5.57 -15.17
CA ARG A 112 -21.82 -5.45 -14.89
C ARG A 112 -22.60 -4.96 -16.11
N LEU A 113 -22.08 -3.95 -16.81
CA LEU A 113 -22.73 -3.43 -18.02
C LEU A 113 -22.77 -4.48 -19.14
N ASN A 114 -21.68 -5.23 -19.33
CA ASN A 114 -21.64 -6.29 -20.34
C ASN A 114 -22.59 -7.45 -20.00
N MET A 115 -22.70 -7.85 -18.73
CA MET A 115 -23.68 -8.88 -18.33
C MET A 115 -25.11 -8.45 -18.64
N ILE A 116 -25.46 -7.18 -18.38
CA ILE A 116 -26.79 -6.65 -18.72
C ILE A 116 -26.99 -6.66 -20.24
N GLN A 117 -25.95 -6.31 -21.01
CA GLN A 117 -26.02 -6.34 -22.46
C GLN A 117 -26.24 -7.77 -22.98
N ASP A 118 -25.51 -8.76 -22.46
CA ASP A 118 -25.67 -10.17 -22.82
C ASP A 118 -27.08 -10.69 -22.47
N GLU A 119 -27.62 -10.32 -21.32
CA GLU A 119 -29.00 -10.65 -20.92
C GLU A 119 -30.02 -10.04 -21.89
N VAL A 120 -29.82 -8.79 -22.32
CA VAL A 120 -30.70 -8.14 -23.30
C VAL A 120 -30.56 -8.78 -24.68
N GLU A 121 -29.34 -9.08 -25.13
CA GLU A 121 -29.08 -9.71 -26.43
C GLU A 121 -29.68 -11.12 -26.50
N THR A 122 -29.62 -11.91 -25.43
CA THR A 122 -30.26 -13.23 -25.37
C THR A 122 -31.78 -13.15 -25.42
N VAL A 123 -32.39 -12.18 -24.74
CA VAL A 123 -33.84 -11.93 -24.81
C VAL A 123 -34.24 -11.46 -26.22
N LEU A 124 -33.49 -10.56 -26.82
CA LEU A 124 -33.73 -10.06 -28.18
C LEU A 124 -33.60 -11.19 -29.22
N ALA A 125 -32.59 -12.06 -29.09
CA ALA A 125 -32.41 -13.20 -29.97
C ALA A 125 -33.60 -14.17 -29.93
N GLY A 126 -34.22 -14.35 -28.76
CA GLY A 126 -35.44 -15.16 -28.61
C GLY A 126 -36.68 -14.60 -29.32
N GLN A 127 -36.68 -13.30 -29.65
CA GLN A 127 -37.77 -12.64 -30.37
C GLN A 127 -37.58 -12.64 -31.90
N VAL A 128 -36.44 -13.10 -32.41
CA VAL A 128 -36.14 -13.11 -33.84
C VAL A 128 -36.88 -14.26 -34.53
N PRO A 129 -37.61 -14.03 -35.64
CA PRO A 129 -38.27 -15.10 -36.39
C PRO A 129 -37.25 -16.09 -36.97
N GLN A 130 -37.63 -17.37 -37.11
CA GLN A 130 -36.75 -18.49 -37.54
C GLN A 130 -36.13 -18.35 -38.96
N GLY A 131 -36.47 -17.29 -39.70
CA GLY A 131 -35.89 -16.95 -41.00
C GLY A 131 -34.82 -15.84 -40.96
N GLY A 132 -34.47 -15.33 -39.78
CA GLY A 132 -33.49 -14.23 -39.61
C GLY A 132 -34.04 -12.86 -40.03
N PHE A 133 -33.19 -11.85 -40.00
CA PHE A 133 -33.51 -10.52 -40.52
C PHE A 133 -33.28 -10.51 -42.03
N VAL A 134 -34.32 -10.25 -42.83
CA VAL A 134 -34.14 -9.91 -44.25
C VAL A 134 -33.45 -8.54 -44.27
N PRO A 135 -32.20 -8.44 -44.76
CA PRO A 135 -31.58 -7.13 -44.91
C PRO A 135 -32.45 -6.31 -45.85
N VAL A 136 -32.92 -5.16 -45.37
CA VAL A 136 -33.70 -4.23 -46.19
C VAL A 136 -32.79 -3.80 -47.34
N GLU A 137 -33.06 -4.32 -48.54
CA GLU A 137 -32.38 -3.87 -49.74
C GLU A 137 -32.84 -2.45 -50.05
N LEU A 138 -31.97 -1.47 -49.76
CA LEU A 138 -32.11 -0.08 -50.21
C LEU A 138 -31.78 -0.03 -51.70
N GLY A 139 -32.62 -0.63 -52.52
CA GLY A 139 -32.47 -0.61 -53.97
C GLY A 139 -33.35 -1.62 -54.69
N PRO A 140 -33.81 -1.31 -55.91
CA PRO A 140 -34.49 -2.29 -56.75
C PRO A 140 -33.50 -3.41 -57.14
N SER A 141 -33.87 -4.66 -56.83
CA SER A 141 -33.06 -5.86 -57.09
C SER A 141 -32.92 -6.23 -58.58
N LEU A 142 -33.54 -5.47 -59.48
CA LEU A 142 -33.47 -5.63 -60.94
C LEU A 142 -33.35 -4.25 -61.60
N PRO A 143 -32.40 -4.05 -62.55
CA PRO A 143 -32.38 -2.85 -63.38
C PRO A 143 -33.63 -2.82 -64.30
N PRO A 144 -34.21 -1.64 -64.57
CA PRO A 144 -35.34 -1.51 -65.48
C PRO A 144 -34.93 -2.00 -66.89
N ARG A 145 -35.71 -2.94 -67.44
CA ARG A 145 -35.58 -3.44 -68.82
C ARG A 145 -36.15 -2.46 -69.82
#